data_AF-A0A1M5U766-F1
#
_entry.id   AF-A0A1M5U766-F1
#
_cell.length_a   1.000
_cell.length_b   1.000
_cell.length_c   1.000
_cell.angle_alpha   90.00
_cell.angle_beta   90.00
_cell.angle_gamma   90.00
#
_symmetry.space_group_name_H-M   'P 1'
#
loop_
_entity.id
_entity.type
_entity.pdbx_description
1 polymer ?
#
loop_
_entity_poly.entity_id
_entity_poly.type
_entity_poly.pdbx_seq_one_letter_code
_entity_poly.pdbx_strand_id
1 'polypeptide(L)' 'MSDAVKNDTTPGENEPLNKYEALTILYLQKQELTGMSPEEVVGRYIEVHDRIKKEFAHQKEVRRRRLNPLPL' A
#
# COMPACT_ATOMS: atom_id res chain seq x y z
N MET A 1 -14.12 37.63 -22.69
CA MET A 1 -13.76 37.73 -21.26
C MET A 1 -13.84 36.31 -20.69
N SER A 2 -12.66 35.75 -20.52
CA SER A 2 -12.22 34.53 -19.82
C SER A 2 -13.26 33.51 -19.33
N ASP A 3 -13.34 32.39 -20.05
CA ASP A 3 -13.73 31.09 -19.49
C ASP A 3 -12.70 30.67 -18.44
N ALA A 4 -13.12 30.53 -17.20
CA ALA A 4 -12.32 29.94 -16.13
C ALA A 4 -12.33 28.42 -16.30
N VAL A 5 -11.43 27.91 -17.14
CA VAL A 5 -11.04 26.49 -17.16
C VAL A 5 -10.47 26.18 -15.79
N LYS A 6 -11.23 25.42 -14.99
CA LYS A 6 -10.75 24.86 -13.72
C LYS A 6 -9.68 23.85 -14.09
N ASN A 7 -8.42 24.25 -13.94
CA ASN A 7 -7.25 23.41 -14.16
C ASN A 7 -7.42 22.07 -13.44
N ASP A 8 -7.15 21.02 -14.20
CA ASP A 8 -6.99 19.65 -13.72
C ASP A 8 -6.21 19.62 -12.42
N THR A 9 -6.86 19.18 -11.35
CA THR A 9 -6.18 18.68 -10.16
C THR A 9 -5.48 17.39 -10.59
N THR A 10 -4.28 17.53 -11.14
CA THR A 10 -3.31 16.44 -11.24
C THR A 10 -2.92 16.12 -9.79
N PRO A 11 -3.28 14.94 -9.23
CA PRO A 11 -2.78 14.55 -7.92
C PRO A 11 -1.26 14.51 -8.02
N GLY A 12 -0.60 15.30 -7.18
CA GLY A 12 0.80 15.67 -7.34
C GLY A 12 1.73 14.49 -7.53
N GLU A 13 2.57 14.57 -8.56
CA GLU A 13 3.64 13.61 -8.91
C GLU A 13 4.73 13.45 -7.83
N ASN A 14 4.53 14.00 -6.63
CA ASN A 14 5.50 14.07 -5.54
C ASN A 14 4.90 13.73 -4.16
N GLU A 15 3.76 13.03 -4.08
CA GLU A 15 3.36 12.45 -2.80
C GLU A 15 4.29 11.28 -2.44
N PRO A 16 4.90 11.27 -1.24
CA PRO A 16 5.76 10.17 -0.83
C PRO A 16 4.91 8.90 -0.70
N LEU A 17 5.30 7.85 -1.41
CA LEU A 17 4.70 6.52 -1.32
C LEU A 17 4.57 6.11 0.15
N ASN A 18 3.35 5.76 0.56
CA ASN A 18 3.14 5.23 1.90
C ASN A 18 3.93 3.90 2.03
N LYS A 19 4.47 3.63 3.22
CA LYS A 19 5.23 2.40 3.52
C LYS A 19 4.56 1.10 3.05
N TYR A 20 3.23 1.02 3.08
CA TYR A 20 2.48 -0.15 2.60
C TYR A 20 2.55 -0.26 1.08
N GLU A 21 2.40 0.85 0.36
CA GLU A 21 2.45 0.92 -1.11
C GLU A 21 3.86 0.60 -1.60
N ALA A 22 4.88 1.21 -0.99
CA ALA A 22 6.29 0.96 -1.30
C ALA A 22 6.64 -0.54 -1.15
N LEU A 23 6.22 -1.17 -0.04
CA LEU A 23 6.46 -2.61 0.17
C LEU A 23 5.66 -3.50 -0.78
N THR A 24 4.45 -3.08 -1.15
CA THR A 24 3.61 -3.80 -2.12
C THR A 24 4.27 -3.79 -3.49
N ILE A 25 4.69 -2.62 -3.98
CA ILE A 25 5.38 -2.46 -5.26
C ILE A 25 6.69 -3.26 -5.24
N LEU A 26 7.49 -3.14 -4.18
CA LEU A 26 8.73 -3.91 -4.04
C LEU A 26 8.50 -5.42 -4.08
N TYR A 27 7.41 -5.91 -3.47
CA TYR A 27 7.06 -7.32 -3.50
C TYR A 27 6.66 -7.77 -4.91
N LEU A 28 5.79 -7.00 -5.59
CA LEU A 28 5.33 -7.31 -6.94
C LEU A 28 6.44 -7.24 -7.98
N GLN A 29 7.39 -6.30 -7.85
CA GLN A 29 8.57 -6.19 -8.71
C GLN A 29 9.45 -7.46 -8.67
N LYS A 30 9.43 -8.20 -7.56
CA LYS A 30 10.15 -9.47 -7.44
C LYS A 30 9.39 -10.66 -8.01
N GLN A 31 8.13 -10.48 -8.42
CA GLN A 31 7.33 -11.52 -9.06
C GLN A 31 7.43 -11.39 -10.58
N GLU A 32 7.28 -12.50 -11.29
CA GLU A 32 7.07 -12.44 -12.74
C GLU A 32 5.65 -11.92 -13.01
N LEU A 33 5.53 -10.62 -13.30
CA LEU A 33 4.28 -9.97 -13.72
C LEU A 33 4.05 -10.12 -15.24
N THR A 34 4.97 -10.75 -15.95
CA THR A 34 4.91 -10.95 -17.40
C THR A 34 3.74 -11.85 -17.78
N GLY A 35 2.86 -11.35 -18.64
CA GLY A 35 1.68 -12.09 -19.10
C GLY A 35 0.42 -11.87 -18.27
N MET A 36 0.47 -11.06 -17.19
CA MET A 36 -0.72 -10.63 -16.46
C MET A 36 -1.42 -9.47 -17.17
N SER A 37 -2.74 -9.47 -17.16
CA SER A 37 -3.53 -8.31 -17.58
C SER A 37 -3.40 -7.17 -16.56
N PRO A 38 -3.64 -5.91 -16.97
CA PRO A 38 -3.65 -4.78 -16.04
C PRO A 38 -4.61 -4.98 -14.85
N GLU A 39 -5.77 -5.59 -15.08
CA GLU A 39 -6.76 -5.90 -14.05
C GLU A 39 -6.23 -6.93 -13.04
N GLU A 40 -5.51 -7.94 -13.52
CA GLU A 40 -4.87 -8.95 -12.66
C GLU A 40 -3.76 -8.34 -11.80
N VAL A 41 -2.97 -7.42 -12.37
CA VAL A 41 -1.95 -6.67 -11.63
C VAL A 41 -2.59 -5.82 -10.52
N VAL A 42 -3.71 -5.15 -10.81
CA VAL A 42 -4.48 -4.40 -9.80
C VAL A 42 -4.99 -5.34 -8.71
N GLY A 43 -5.56 -6.49 -9.07
CA GLY A 43 -6.03 -7.48 -8.11
C GLY A 43 -4.91 -7.98 -7.18
N ARG A 44 -3.74 -8.28 -7.74
CA ARG A 44 -2.54 -8.66 -6.97
C ARG A 44 -2.03 -7.55 -6.07
N TYR A 45 -2.02 -6.32 -6.56
CA TYR A 45 -1.65 -5.16 -5.75
C TYR A 45 -2.53 -5.03 -4.51
N ILE A 46 -3.85 -5.08 -4.69
CA ILE A 46 -4.80 -4.97 -3.58
C ILE A 46 -4.59 -6.10 -2.58
N GLU A 47 -4.45 -7.34 -3.05
CA GLU A 47 -4.23 -8.51 -2.20
C GLU A 47 -2.95 -8.37 -1.35
N VAL A 48 -1.82 -8.06 -1.99
CA VAL A 48 -0.52 -7.96 -1.32
C VAL A 48 -0.51 -6.78 -0.35
N HIS A 49 -1.07 -5.64 -0.75
CA HIS A 49 -1.17 -4.46 0.08
C HIS A 49 -1.96 -4.71 1.37
N ASP A 50 -3.10 -5.40 1.27
CA ASP A 50 -3.91 -5.75 2.44
C ASP A 50 -3.20 -6.74 3.36
N ARG A 51 -2.46 -7.71 2.80
CA ARG A 51 -1.64 -8.64 3.59
C ARG A 51 -0.55 -7.90 4.35
N ILE A 52 0.15 -6.97 3.72
CA ILE A 52 1.17 -6.14 4.37
C ILE A 52 0.55 -5.32 5.50
N LYS A 53 -0.58 -4.65 5.26
CA LYS A 53 -1.30 -3.89 6.31
C LYS A 53 -1.65 -4.76 7.51
N LYS A 54 -2.18 -5.96 7.28
CA LYS A 54 -2.51 -6.93 8.34
C LYS A 54 -1.26 -7.34 9.13
N GLU A 55 -0.15 -7.58 8.45
CA GLU A 55 1.11 -7.94 9.11
C GLU A 55 1.63 -6.81 10.01
N PHE A 56 1.59 -5.57 9.55
CA PHE A 56 1.95 -4.42 10.41
C PHE A 56 1.05 -4.32 11.65
N ALA A 57 -0.26 -4.56 11.51
CA ALA A 57 -1.18 -4.58 12.64
C ALA A 57 -0.85 -5.72 13.61
N HIS A 58 -0.54 -6.91 13.09
CA HIS A 58 -0.14 -8.06 13.89
C HIS A 58 1.15 -7.79 14.67
N GLN A 59 2.20 -7.28 14.01
CA GLN A 59 3.47 -6.95 14.66
C GLN A 59 3.30 -5.89 15.76
N LYS A 60 2.43 -4.89 15.53
CA LYS A 60 2.08 -3.90 16.55
C LYS A 60 1.42 -4.56 17.76
N GLU A 61 0.51 -5.50 17.54
CA GLU A 61 -0.17 -6.24 18.61
C GLU A 61 0.81 -7.12 19.40
N VAL A 62 1.67 -7.86 18.71
CA VAL A 62 2.73 -8.68 19.33
C VAL A 62 3.62 -7.79 20.20
N ARG A 63 4.05 -6.63 19.69
CA ARG A 63 4.87 -5.68 20.45
C ARG A 63 4.12 -5.16 21.69
N ARG A 64 2.82 -4.86 21.56
CA ARG A 64 1.99 -4.41 22.68
C ARG A 64 1.90 -5.48 23.78
N ARG A 65 1.67 -6.74 23.42
CA ARG A 65 1.59 -7.87 24.37
C ARG A 65 2.92 -8.15 25.06
N ARG A 66 4.05 -7.99 24.35
CA ARG A 66 5.39 -8.10 24.96
C ARG A 66 5.65 -7.00 25.99
N LEU A 67 5.08 -5.81 25.80
CA LEU A 67 5.26 -4.68 26.71
C LEU A 67 4.30 -4.70 27.91
N ASN A 68 3.13 -5.34 27.78
CA ASN A 68 2.18 -5.59 28.88
C ASN A 68 1.93 -7.11 29.02
N PRO A 69 2.83 -7.84 29.72
CA PRO A 69 2.48 -9.19 30.13
C PRO A 69 1.27 -9.14 31.06
N LEU A 70 0.24 -9.94 30.78
CA LEU A 70 -0.91 -10.08 31.67
C LEU A 70 -0.41 -10.51 33.06
N PRO A 71 -0.90 -9.90 34.16
CA PRO A 71 -0.60 -10.43 35.48
C PRO A 71 -1.13 -11.87 35.56
N LEU A 72 -0.25 -12.79 35.98
CA LEU A 72 -0.58 -14.18 36.28
C LEU A 72 -1.63 -14.28 37.39
#